data_AF-A0A1X2HJ87-F1
#
_entry.id   AF-A0A1X2HJ87-F1
#
_cell.length_a   1.000
_cell.length_b   1.000
_cell.length_c   1.000
_cell.angle_alpha   90.00
_cell.angle_beta   90.00
_cell.angle_gamma   90.00
#
_symmetry.space_group_name_H-M   'P 1'
#
loop_
_entity.id
_entity.type
_entity.pdbx_description
1 polymer ?
#
loop_
_entity_poly.entity_id
_entity_poly.type
_entity_poly.pdbx_seq_one_letter_code
_entity_poly.pdbx_strand_id
1 'polypeptide(L)'
;AALKLRIKPRTAKYWVQQDRKNPTDQIQKYVSEGRPVGRPLKLVEEHGQFLVDLVYEKPALALDRIMKSLTAQFADLDIKKS
;
A
#
# COMPACT_ATOMS: atom_id res chain seq x y z
N ALA A 1 35.38 -3.83 9.12
CA ALA A 1 34.65 -2.83 8.32
C ALA A 1 33.35 -2.37 8.99
N ALA A 2 32.37 -3.25 9.25
CA ALA A 2 31.05 -2.88 9.78
C ALA A 2 31.06 -2.08 11.10
N LEU A 3 31.86 -2.49 12.09
CA LEU A 3 31.97 -1.78 13.37
C LEU A 3 32.58 -0.37 13.24
N LYS A 4 33.54 -0.21 12.32
CA LYS A 4 34.15 1.11 12.03
C LYS A 4 33.14 2.08 11.42
N LEU A 5 32.19 1.57 10.64
CA LEU A 5 31.10 2.33 10.03
C LEU A 5 29.84 2.41 10.93
N ARG A 6 29.90 1.86 12.16
CA ARG A 6 28.76 1.75 13.09
C ARG A 6 27.54 1.04 12.49
N ILE A 7 27.76 0.13 11.55
CA ILE A 7 26.72 -0.67 10.91
C ILE A 7 26.60 -2.01 11.64
N LYS A 8 25.37 -2.48 11.84
CA LYS A 8 25.12 -3.81 12.41
C LYS A 8 25.81 -4.88 11.53
N PRO A 9 26.62 -5.81 12.11
CA PRO A 9 27.35 -6.81 11.33
C PRO A 9 26.46 -7.66 10.41
N ARG A 10 25.24 -7.98 10.87
CA ARG A 10 24.24 -8.71 10.07
C ARG A 10 23.84 -7.96 8.80
N THR A 11 23.67 -6.64 8.89
CA THR A 11 23.31 -5.79 7.75
C THR A 11 24.45 -5.74 6.74
N ALA A 12 25.69 -5.53 7.21
CA ALA A 12 26.86 -5.54 6.33
C ALA A 12 27.04 -6.89 5.62
N LYS A 13 26.82 -8.01 6.33
CA LYS A 13 26.86 -9.36 5.74
C LYS A 13 25.77 -9.56 4.68
N TYR A 14 24.57 -9.05 4.92
CA TYR A 14 23.47 -9.09 3.95
C TYR A 14 23.82 -8.31 2.68
N TRP A 15 24.36 -7.09 2.80
CA TRP A 15 24.77 -6.29 1.64
C TRP A 15 25.82 -6.99 0.78
N VAL A 16 26.85 -7.59 1.39
CA VAL A 16 27.86 -8.38 0.65
C VAL A 16 27.24 -9.59 -0.05
N GLN A 17 26.23 -10.23 0.54
CA GLN A 17 25.53 -11.35 -0.09
C GLN A 17 24.66 -10.89 -1.28
N GLN A 18 24.00 -9.74 -1.18
CA GLN A 18 23.21 -9.19 -2.28
C GLN A 18 24.11 -8.76 -3.44
N ASP A 19 25.19 -8.04 -3.14
CA ASP A 19 26.21 -7.61 -4.11
C ASP A 19 26.80 -8.80 -4.90
N ARG A 20 27.12 -9.90 -4.21
CA ARG A 20 27.60 -11.13 -4.88
C ARG A 20 26.54 -11.80 -5.76
N LYS A 21 25.26 -11.66 -5.44
CA LYS A 21 24.16 -12.31 -6.17
C LYS A 21 23.69 -11.48 -7.35
N ASN A 22 23.64 -10.16 -7.18
CA ASN A 22 23.25 -9.21 -8.21
C ASN A 22 24.06 -7.93 -8.00
N PRO A 23 25.25 -7.82 -8.62
CA PRO A 23 26.12 -6.66 -8.45
C PRO A 23 25.49 -5.48 -9.18
N THR A 24 24.78 -4.66 -8.42
CA THR A 24 24.22 -3.39 -8.89
C THR A 24 24.89 -2.26 -8.12
N ASP A 25 25.28 -1.18 -8.82
CA ASP A 25 25.96 0.00 -8.22
C ASP A 25 25.17 0.66 -7.09
N GLN A 26 23.88 0.33 -6.97
CA GLN A 26 23.04 0.66 -5.84
C GLN A 26 22.38 -0.64 -5.36
N ILE A 27 22.48 -0.94 -4.05
CA ILE A 27 21.53 -1.87 -3.44
C ILE A 27 20.20 -1.13 -3.47
N GLN A 28 19.39 -1.37 -4.51
CA GLN A 28 18.04 -0.84 -4.55
C GLN A 28 17.38 -1.22 -3.23
N LYS A 29 16.91 -0.21 -2.50
CA LYS A 29 15.97 -0.47 -1.41
C LYS A 29 14.90 -1.34 -2.07
N TYR A 30 14.57 -2.48 -1.46
CA TYR A 30 13.46 -3.30 -1.90
C TYR A 30 12.18 -2.49 -1.66
N VAL A 31 11.97 -1.48 -2.50
CA VAL A 31 10.68 -0.97 -2.87
C VAL A 31 10.20 -2.13 -3.72
N SER A 32 9.51 -3.08 -3.08
CA SER A 32 8.62 -3.95 -3.83
C SER A 32 7.88 -3.03 -4.81
N GLU A 33 7.83 -3.40 -6.08
CA GLU A 33 7.33 -2.59 -7.22
C GLU A 33 5.82 -2.21 -7.07
N GLY A 34 5.44 -1.62 -5.95
CA GLY A 34 4.13 -1.75 -5.32
C GLY A 34 4.28 -2.39 -3.93
N ARG A 35 3.63 -1.81 -2.93
CA ARG A 35 3.39 -2.40 -1.59
C ARG A 35 3.30 -3.93 -1.73
N PRO A 36 4.04 -4.75 -0.94
CA PRO A 36 3.96 -6.22 -1.06
C PRO A 36 2.50 -6.57 -1.08
N VAL A 37 2.04 -7.27 -2.13
CA VAL A 37 0.61 -7.51 -2.41
C VAL A 37 -0.03 -7.94 -1.11
N GLY A 38 -0.59 -6.94 -0.43
CA GLY A 38 -1.06 -7.10 0.93
C GLY A 38 -2.42 -7.73 0.83
N ARG A 39 -3.22 -7.55 1.88
CA ARG A 39 -4.66 -7.73 1.71
C ARG A 39 -5.11 -6.92 0.49
N PRO A 40 -5.83 -7.54 -0.46
CA PRO A 40 -6.44 -6.79 -1.54
C PRO A 40 -7.26 -5.64 -0.96
N LEU A 41 -7.27 -4.52 -1.66
CA LEU A 41 -8.08 -3.36 -1.26
C LEU A 41 -9.53 -3.82 -1.14
N LYS A 42 -10.14 -3.59 0.03
CA LYS A 42 -11.56 -3.89 0.24
C LYS A 42 -12.47 -3.01 -0.62
N LEU A 43 -11.98 -1.84 -1.00
CA LEU A 43 -12.65 -0.91 -1.89
C LEU A 43 -11.99 -1.03 -3.27
N VAL A 44 -12.79 -1.44 -4.25
CA VAL A 44 -12.40 -1.59 -5.65
C VAL A 44 -12.58 -0.24 -6.37
N GLU A 45 -12.07 -0.10 -7.60
CA GLU A 45 -12.13 1.10 -8.42
C GLU A 45 -13.54 1.75 -8.49
N GLU A 46 -14.60 0.93 -8.59
CA GLU A 46 -15.99 1.40 -8.59
C GLU A 46 -16.37 2.21 -7.33
N HIS A 47 -15.85 1.80 -6.16
CA HIS A 47 -16.09 2.50 -4.90
C HIS A 47 -15.34 3.84 -4.89
N GLY A 48 -14.15 3.87 -5.49
CA GLY A 48 -13.36 5.09 -5.64
C GLY A 48 -14.07 6.10 -6.56
N GLN A 49 -14.58 5.63 -7.70
CA GLN A 49 -15.31 6.48 -8.64
C GLN A 49 -16.56 7.09 -7.99
N PHE A 50 -17.35 6.29 -7.27
CA PHE A 50 -18.52 6.78 -6.54
C PHE A 50 -18.18 7.88 -5.52
N LEU A 51 -17.05 7.75 -4.81
CA LEU A 51 -16.62 8.78 -3.86
C LEU A 51 -16.21 10.08 -4.55
N VAL A 52 -15.54 9.98 -5.71
CA VAL A 52 -15.16 11.16 -6.51
C VAL A 52 -16.41 11.88 -7.00
N ASP A 53 -17.38 11.16 -7.55
CA ASP A 53 -18.63 11.73 -8.06
C ASP A 53 -19.44 12.37 -6.93
N LEU A 54 -19.51 11.72 -5.76
CA LEU A 54 -20.23 12.24 -4.59
C LEU A 54 -19.62 13.54 -4.06
N VAL A 55 -18.29 13.64 -4.01
CA VAL A 55 -17.59 14.86 -3.58
C VAL A 55 -17.70 15.96 -4.64
N TYR A 56 -17.70 15.58 -5.92
CA TYR A 56 -17.94 16.53 -7.01
C TYR A 56 -19.33 17.15 -6.93
N GLU A 57 -20.37 16.35 -6.68
CA GLU A 57 -21.74 16.85 -6.51
C GLU A 57 -21.93 17.64 -5.21
N LYS A 58 -21.30 17.20 -4.11
CA LYS A 58 -21.48 17.78 -2.77
C LYS A 58 -20.15 17.94 -2.05
N PRO A 59 -19.37 18.99 -2.35
CA PRO A 59 -18.02 19.16 -1.80
C PRO A 59 -18.00 19.44 -0.30
N ALA A 60 -19.08 20.00 0.26
CA ALA A 60 -19.22 20.28 1.69
C ALA A 60 -19.88 19.14 2.49
N LEU A 61 -20.01 17.94 1.90
CA LEU A 61 -20.67 16.81 2.55
C LEU A 61 -19.81 16.31 3.72
N ALA A 62 -20.40 16.21 4.90
CA ALA A 62 -19.74 15.65 6.07
C ALA A 62 -19.34 14.17 5.83
N LEU A 63 -18.18 13.77 6.36
CA LEU A 63 -17.60 12.43 6.18
C LEU A 63 -18.57 11.31 6.58
N ASP A 64 -19.29 11.46 7.69
CA ASP A 64 -20.26 10.46 8.15
C ASP A 64 -21.36 10.20 7.11
N ARG A 65 -21.74 11.23 6.37
CA ARG A 65 -22.76 11.15 5.33
C ARG A 65 -22.21 10.52 4.05
N ILE A 66 -20.94 10.76 3.73
CA ILE A 66 -20.20 10.05 2.68
C ILE A 66 -20.15 8.54 2.98
N MET A 67 -19.81 8.16 4.21
CA MET A 67 -19.74 6.75 4.61
C MET A 67 -21.10 6.06 4.57
N LYS A 68 -22.17 6.75 5.00
CA LYS A 68 -23.55 6.23 4.92
C LYS A 68 -24.00 6.02 3.47
N SER A 69 -23.70 6.96 2.59
CA SER A 69 -24.06 6.85 1.16
C SER A 69 -23.27 5.75 0.46
N LEU A 70 -21.98 5.61 0.75
CA LEU A 70 -21.17 4.50 0.27
C LEU A 70 -21.75 3.15 0.73
N THR A 71 -22.11 3.03 2.00
CA THR A 71 -22.68 1.79 2.55
C THR A 71 -24.05 1.47 1.95
N ALA A 72 -24.88 2.49 1.71
CA ALA A 72 -26.21 2.32 1.10
C ALA A 72 -26.11 1.90 -0.38
N GLN A 73 -25.20 2.51 -1.14
CA GLN A 73 -24.99 2.20 -2.56
C GLN A 73 -24.51 0.77 -2.79
N PHE A 74 -23.72 0.25 -1.84
CA PHE A 74 -23.04 -1.03 -1.92
C PHE A 74 -23.59 -2.05 -0.90
N ALA A 75 -24.84 -1.88 -0.46
CA ALA A 75 -25.47 -2.71 0.57
C ALA A 75 -25.66 -4.18 0.15
N ASP A 76 -25.88 -4.42 -1.15
CA ASP A 76 -26.15 -5.75 -1.72
C ASP A 76 -24.88 -6.51 -2.12
N LEU A 77 -23.69 -5.97 -1.84
CA LEU A 77 -22.45 -6.70 -2.07
C LEU A 77 -22.39 -7.91 -1.14
N ASP A 78 -22.46 -9.09 -1.75
CA ASP A 78 -22.30 -10.38 -1.07
C ASP A 78 -20.84 -10.56 -0.65
N ILE A 79 -20.47 -9.93 0.46
CA ILE A 79 -19.14 -10.06 1.05
C ILE A 79 -19.08 -11.46 1.67
N LYS A 80 -18.61 -12.44 0.89
CA LYS A 80 -18.21 -13.74 1.43
C LYS A 80 -17.18 -13.51 2.52
N LYS A 81 -17.57 -13.72 3.78
CA LYS A 81 -16.64 -13.74 4.90
C LYS A 81 -15.71 -14.93 4.71
N SER A 82 -14.46 -14.64 4.32
CA SER A 82 -13.36 -15.61 4.39
C SER A 82 -12.94 -15.88 5.82
#